data_AF-A0A9E3N967-F1
#
_entry.id   AF-A0A9E3N967-F1
#
_cell.length_a   1.000
_cell.length_b   1.000
_cell.length_c   1.000
_cell.angle_alpha   90.00
_cell.angle_beta   90.00
_cell.angle_gamma   90.00
#
_symmetry.space_group_name_H-M   'P 1'
#
loop_
_entity.id
_entity.type
_entity.pdbx_description
1 polymer ?
#
loop_
_entity_poly.entity_id
_entity_poly.type
_entity_poly.pdbx_seq_one_letter_code
_entity_poly.pdbx_strand_id
1 'polypeptide(L)' 'MTDSRLSRTAAAFETAFGAAPTLFVQAPGRVNLIGEHTDYNGGLV' A
#
# COMPACT_ATOMS: atom_id res chain seq x y z
N MET A 1 -18.41 -1.66 -9.65
CA MET A 1 -17.11 -1.85 -10.32
C MET A 1 -15.99 -1.66 -9.29
N THR A 2 -16.12 -2.39 -8.18
CA THR A 2 -15.34 -2.17 -6.97
C THR A 2 -15.14 -3.55 -6.39
N ASP A 3 -13.93 -4.10 -6.59
CA ASP A 3 -13.18 -4.97 -5.66
C ASP A 3 -12.25 -5.95 -6.40
N SER A 4 -11.05 -5.51 -6.80
CA SER A 4 -10.10 -6.38 -7.53
C SER A 4 -8.70 -6.50 -6.90
N ARG A 5 -8.37 -5.75 -5.84
CA ARG A 5 -7.07 -5.87 -5.14
C ARG A 5 -7.20 -6.66 -3.84
N LEU A 6 -8.19 -6.36 -3.01
CA LEU A 6 -8.41 -7.06 -1.74
C LEU A 6 -8.72 -8.54 -1.97
N SER A 7 -9.62 -8.85 -2.91
CA SER A 7 -9.93 -10.24 -3.26
C SER A 7 -8.70 -11.05 -3.71
N ARG A 8 -7.83 -10.47 -4.56
CA ARG A 8 -6.59 -11.14 -4.99
C ARG A 8 -5.61 -11.32 -3.83
N THR A 9 -5.46 -10.32 -2.97
CA THR A 9 -4.62 -10.42 -1.77
C THR A 9 -5.14 -11.45 -0.79
N ALA A 10 -6.46 -11.54 -0.58
CA ALA A 10 -7.09 -12.54 0.26
C ALA A 10 -6.84 -13.96 -0.27
N ALA A 11 -7.06 -14.20 -1.57
CA ALA A 11 -6.81 -15.50 -2.20
C ALA A 11 -5.33 -15.91 -2.12
N ALA A 12 -4.41 -14.96 -2.32
CA ALA A 12 -2.98 -15.22 -2.17
C ALA A 12 -2.60 -15.53 -0.72
N PHE A 13 -3.19 -14.83 0.26
CA PHE A 13 -2.96 -15.08 1.67
C PHE A 13 -3.46 -16.46 2.09
N GLU A 14 -4.69 -16.84 1.71
CA GLU A 14 -5.25 -18.15 1.99
C GLU A 14 -4.42 -19.28 1.36
N THR A 15 -3.93 -19.09 0.14
CA THR A 15 -3.05 -20.07 -0.53
C THR A 15 -1.74 -20.26 0.22
N ALA A 16 -1.17 -19.18 0.77
CA ALA A 16 0.12 -19.23 1.47
C ALA A 16 0.02 -19.72 2.93
N PHE A 17 -1.11 -19.45 3.60
CA PHE A 17 -1.23 -19.63 5.06
C PHE A 17 -2.39 -20.53 5.49
N GLY A 18 -3.25 -20.97 4.57
CA GLY A 18 -4.34 -21.93 4.85
C GLY A 18 -5.51 -21.37 5.66
N ALA A 19 -5.59 -20.05 5.84
CA ALA A 19 -6.64 -19.38 6.59
C ALA A 19 -6.94 -17.99 5.99
N ALA A 20 -8.16 -17.50 6.20
CA ALA A 20 -8.54 -16.16 5.79
C ALA A 20 -7.78 -15.09 6.60
N PRO A 21 -7.39 -13.95 5.98
CA PRO A 21 -6.78 -12.85 6.72
C PRO A 21 -7.77 -12.24 7.71
N THR A 22 -7.28 -11.83 8.88
CA THR A 22 -8.10 -11.21 9.93
C THR A 22 -8.20 -9.70 9.80
N LEU A 23 -7.29 -9.08 9.02
CA LEU A 23 -7.21 -7.64 8.83
C LEU A 23 -6.63 -7.31 7.45
N PHE A 24 -7.18 -6.27 6.82
CA PHE A 24 -6.57 -5.62 5.67
C PHE A 24 -6.08 -4.23 6.07
N VAL A 25 -4.84 -3.92 5.71
CA VAL A 25 -4.27 -2.57 5.85
C VAL A 25 -3.82 -2.08 4.48
N GLN A 26 -4.02 -0.79 4.22
CA GLN A 26 -3.65 -0.16 2.95
C GLN A 26 -3.03 1.20 3.22
N ALA A 27 -1.96 1.51 2.49
CA ALA A 27 -1.35 2.82 2.46
C ALA A 27 -1.17 3.25 0.99
N PRO A 28 -1.61 4.46 0.61
CA PRO A 28 -1.36 4.95 -0.73
C PRO A 28 0.13 5.25 -0.93
N GLY A 29 0.59 5.14 -2.16
CA GLY A 29 1.85 5.79 -2.54
C GLY A 29 1.68 7.31 -2.51
N ARG A 30 2.80 8.04 -2.53
CA ARG A 30 2.82 9.47 -2.84
C ARG A 30 3.64 9.71 -4.10
N VAL A 31 3.37 10.84 -4.75
CA VAL A 31 4.27 11.44 -5.73
C VAL A 31 4.63 12.83 -5.22
N ASN A 32 5.87 13.23 -5.45
CA ASN A 32 6.30 14.58 -5.12
C ASN A 32 6.02 15.50 -6.32
N LEU A 33 5.46 16.68 -6.07
CA LEU A 33 5.18 17.65 -7.14
C LEU A 33 6.36 18.60 -7.34
N ILE A 34 7.04 18.97 -6.26
CA ILE A 34 8.22 19.84 -6.21
C ILE A 34 8.97 19.61 -4.88
N GLY A 35 10.22 20.07 -4.77
CA GLY A 35 10.99 19.94 -3.53
C GLY A 35 11.88 18.70 -3.47
N GLU A 36 12.32 18.19 -4.63
CA GLU A 36 13.26 17.07 -4.71
C GLU A 36 14.57 17.38 -3.98
N HIS A 37 15.13 16.39 -3.29
CA HIS A 37 16.40 16.50 -2.57
C HIS A 37 16.42 17.55 -1.43
N THR A 38 15.26 17.98 -0.94
CA THR A 38 15.18 18.97 0.14
C THR A 38 14.84 18.38 1.51
N ASP A 39 14.26 17.19 1.56
CA ASP A 39 13.80 16.51 2.79
C ASP A 39 14.96 16.27 3.78
N TYR A 40 16.07 15.74 3.30
CA TYR A 40 17.26 15.50 4.14
C TYR A 40 18.04 16.78 4.48
N ASN A 41 17.65 17.93 3.94
CA ASN A 41 18.23 19.24 4.21
C ASN A 41 17.33 20.12 5.12
N GLY A 42 16.19 19.59 5.60
CA GLY A 42 15.21 20.36 6.39
C GLY A 42 14.38 21.35 5.55
N GLY A 43 14.28 21.13 4.25
CA GLY A 43 13.46 21.92 3.32
C GLY A 43 11.98 21.45 3.25
N LEU A 44 11.24 22.01 2.28
CA LEU A 44 9.82 21.74 2.07
C LEU A 44 9.60 20.69 0.97
N VAL A 45 8.62 19.80 1.18
CA VAL A 45 8.17 18.74 0.26
C VAL A 45 6.66 18.75 0.06
#